data_AF-A0A291PGE4-F1
#
_entry.id   AF-A0A291PGE4-F1
#
_cell.length_a   1.000
_cell.length_b   1.000
_cell.length_c   1.000
_cell.angle_alpha   90.00
_cell.angle_beta   90.00
_cell.angle_gamma   90.00
#
_symmetry.space_group_name_H-M   'P 1'
#
loop_
_entity.id
_entity.type
_entity.pdbx_description
1 polymer ?
#
loop_
_entity_poly.entity_id
_entity_poly.type
_entity_poly.pdbx_seq_one_letter_code
_entity_poly.pdbx_strand_id
1 'polypeptide(L)'
;MSFRTNPSLGIGLDTVLPADGSWLDINGTVSPQYGDVSFDDSGYKRVWATSAAALTAGAKIAIDDDGNASASDSGAYTAPLAVPAGGSFWAKAAAI
;
A
#
# COMPACT_ATOMS: atom_id res chain seq x y z
N MET A 1 20.26 -3.61 -3.00
CA MET A 1 18.89 -3.41 -3.48
C MET A 1 18.56 -4.46 -4.53
N SER A 2 17.54 -5.29 -4.32
CA SER A 2 17.07 -6.24 -5.34
C SER A 2 15.89 -5.58 -6.07
N PHE A 3 16.13 -5.08 -7.28
CA PHE A 3 15.10 -4.49 -8.14
C PHE A 3 14.39 -5.64 -8.88
N ARG A 4 13.06 -5.73 -8.81
CA ARG A 4 12.28 -6.68 -9.59
C ARG A 4 11.50 -5.91 -10.65
N THR A 5 12.04 -5.85 -11.86
CA THR A 5 11.56 -5.05 -13.00
C THR A 5 10.66 -5.85 -13.94
N ASN A 6 9.68 -6.61 -13.45
CA ASN A 6 8.67 -7.20 -14.34
C ASN A 6 7.41 -6.31 -14.33
N PRO A 7 7.26 -5.37 -15.28
CA PRO A 7 6.20 -4.36 -15.30
C PRO A 7 4.82 -4.99 -15.56
N SER A 8 4.81 -6.16 -16.22
CA SER A 8 3.59 -6.78 -16.75
C SER A 8 2.61 -7.27 -15.69
N LEU A 9 3.00 -7.33 -14.42
CA LEU A 9 2.18 -7.87 -13.33
C LEU A 9 1.97 -6.91 -12.15
N GLY A 10 2.43 -5.65 -12.25
CA GLY A 10 2.32 -4.68 -11.17
C GLY A 10 3.03 -5.12 -9.87
N ILE A 11 2.99 -4.27 -8.84
CA ILE A 11 3.29 -4.74 -7.48
C ILE A 11 2.08 -5.53 -6.96
N GLY A 12 2.31 -6.71 -6.40
CA GLY A 12 1.23 -7.55 -5.88
C GLY A 12 0.44 -6.82 -4.80
N LEU A 13 -0.89 -7.02 -4.78
CA LEU A 13 -1.81 -6.37 -3.83
C LEU A 13 -1.51 -6.71 -2.35
N ASP A 14 -0.81 -7.80 -2.11
CA ASP A 14 -0.38 -8.25 -0.78
C ASP A 14 1.15 -8.07 -0.61
N THR A 15 1.77 -7.17 -1.38
CA THR A 15 3.18 -6.82 -1.20
C THR A 15 3.28 -5.65 -0.23
N VAL A 16 4.21 -5.76 0.71
CA VAL A 16 4.66 -4.66 1.55
C VAL A 16 6.09 -4.30 1.16
N LEU A 17 6.32 -3.06 0.75
CA LEU A 17 7.66 -2.51 0.58
C LEU A 17 8.15 -1.96 1.92
N PRO A 18 9.41 -2.24 2.31
CA PRO A 18 10.03 -1.58 3.45
C PRO A 18 10.28 -0.09 3.15
N ALA A 19 10.66 0.70 4.16
CA ALA A 19 10.85 2.15 4.03
C ALA A 19 11.92 2.57 3.01
N ASP A 20 12.89 1.71 2.74
CA ASP A 20 13.93 1.88 1.71
C ASP A 20 13.61 1.12 0.41
N GLY A 21 12.46 0.45 0.36
CA GLY A 21 12.00 -0.33 -0.77
C GLY A 21 11.27 0.52 -1.81
N SER A 22 11.63 0.37 -3.07
CA SER A 22 10.95 1.01 -4.20
C SER A 22 10.56 -0.03 -5.25
N TRP A 23 9.36 0.10 -5.81
CA TRP A 23 8.98 -0.64 -7.01
C TRP A 23 9.08 0.28 -8.23
N LEU A 24 9.67 -0.24 -9.31
CA LEU A 24 9.87 0.48 -10.55
C LEU A 24 9.12 -0.26 -11.64
N ASP A 25 8.10 0.38 -12.20
CA ASP A 25 7.29 -0.16 -13.30
C ASP A 25 8.09 -0.13 -14.60
N ILE A 26 8.59 1.07 -14.92
CA ILE A 26 9.36 1.38 -16.10
C ILE A 26 10.68 1.96 -15.62
N ASN A 27 11.74 1.77 -16.40
CA ASN A 27 13.05 2.31 -16.08
C ASN A 27 12.97 3.82 -15.79
N GLY A 28 13.22 4.20 -14.53
CA GLY A 28 13.19 5.59 -14.06
C GLY A 28 11.87 6.05 -13.42
N THR A 29 10.81 5.23 -13.40
CA THR A 29 9.51 5.60 -12.83
C THR A 29 9.16 4.72 -11.63
N VAL A 30 9.01 5.34 -10.46
CA VAL A 30 8.46 4.69 -9.26
C VAL A 30 6.94 4.65 -9.37
N SER A 31 6.42 3.45 -9.27
CA SER A 31 4.99 3.16 -9.14
C SER A 31 4.83 2.01 -8.14
N PRO A 32 3.61 1.71 -7.69
CA PRO A 32 2.55 2.68 -7.53
C PRO A 32 3.00 3.89 -6.67
N GLN A 33 2.38 5.03 -6.93
CA GLN A 33 2.50 6.25 -6.14
C GLN A 33 1.36 6.35 -5.14
N TYR A 34 1.52 7.18 -4.11
CA TYR A 34 0.41 7.44 -3.20
C TYR A 34 -0.85 7.85 -3.97
N GLY A 35 -1.98 7.26 -3.60
CA GLY A 35 -3.27 7.54 -4.22
C GLY A 35 -3.57 6.68 -5.45
N ASP A 36 -2.61 5.89 -5.94
CA ASP A 36 -2.90 4.89 -6.96
C ASP A 36 -3.96 3.92 -6.46
N VAL A 37 -4.87 3.57 -7.37
CA VAL A 37 -6.02 2.72 -7.09
C VAL A 37 -5.90 1.44 -7.88
N SER A 38 -6.09 0.33 -7.19
CA SER A 38 -6.28 -0.98 -7.80
C SER A 38 -7.52 -1.65 -7.21
N PHE A 39 -7.96 -2.76 -7.81
CA PHE A 39 -9.08 -3.55 -7.34
C PHE A 39 -8.62 -4.99 -7.18
N ASP A 40 -8.98 -5.64 -6.07
CA ASP A 40 -8.74 -7.08 -5.93
C ASP A 40 -9.82 -7.90 -6.65
N ASP A 41 -9.55 -9.19 -6.89
CA ASP A 41 -10.48 -10.12 -7.56
C ASP A 41 -11.82 -10.29 -6.81
N SER A 42 -11.87 -9.85 -5.54
CA SER A 42 -13.07 -9.86 -4.71
C SER A 42 -13.87 -8.55 -4.79
N GLY A 43 -13.46 -7.60 -5.64
CA GLY A 43 -14.15 -6.33 -5.88
C GLY A 43 -13.83 -5.23 -4.87
N TYR A 44 -12.84 -5.40 -4.00
CA TYR A 44 -12.47 -4.35 -3.05
C TYR A 44 -11.49 -3.37 -3.68
N LYS A 45 -11.75 -2.08 -3.45
CA LYS A 45 -10.81 -1.01 -3.79
C LYS A 45 -9.57 -1.10 -2.90
N ARG A 46 -8.39 -1.04 -3.52
CA ARG A 46 -7.07 -0.98 -2.90
C ARG A 46 -6.46 0.37 -3.22
N VAL A 47 -5.91 1.07 -2.23
CA VAL A 47 -5.22 2.34 -2.41
C VAL A 47 -3.78 2.18 -1.94
N TRP A 48 -2.83 2.65 -2.74
CA TRP A 48 -1.44 2.64 -2.34
C TRP A 48 -1.17 3.75 -1.32
N ALA A 49 -0.53 3.41 -0.20
CA ALA A 49 -0.21 4.33 0.89
C ALA A 49 1.11 3.96 1.58
N THR A 50 1.70 4.91 2.30
CA THR A 50 2.91 4.72 3.09
C THR A 50 2.56 4.77 4.57
N SER A 51 2.99 3.79 5.35
CA SER A 51 2.75 3.75 6.78
C SER A 51 3.61 4.81 7.50
N ALA A 52 3.00 5.73 8.26
CA ALA A 52 3.77 6.64 9.13
C ALA A 52 4.32 5.92 10.38
N ALA A 53 3.60 4.90 10.86
CA ALA A 53 3.94 4.12 12.04
C ALA A 53 3.54 2.67 11.84
N ALA A 54 4.29 1.74 12.44
CA ALA A 54 4.09 0.31 12.24
C ALA A 54 2.62 -0.12 12.46
N LEU A 55 2.08 -0.86 11.48
CA LEU A 55 0.71 -1.33 11.44
C LEU A 55 0.69 -2.85 11.61
N THR A 56 -0.30 -3.34 12.37
CA THR A 56 -0.58 -4.78 12.44
C THR A 56 -1.49 -5.20 11.28
N ALA A 57 -1.39 -6.46 10.86
CA ALA A 57 -2.34 -7.02 9.90
C ALA A 57 -3.78 -6.90 10.43
N GLY A 58 -4.71 -6.50 9.56
CA GLY A 58 -6.11 -6.24 9.88
C GLY A 58 -6.38 -4.91 10.59
N ALA A 59 -5.36 -4.09 10.88
CA ALA A 59 -5.56 -2.80 11.53
C ALA A 59 -6.44 -1.89 10.65
N LYS A 60 -7.41 -1.22 11.26
CA LYS A 60 -8.11 -0.11 10.61
C LYS A 60 -7.19 1.09 10.54
N ILE A 61 -7.20 1.77 9.40
CA ILE A 61 -6.30 2.89 9.13
C ILE A 61 -7.04 4.07 8.49
N ALA A 62 -6.58 5.25 8.86
CA ALA A 62 -6.86 6.48 8.13
C ALA A 62 -5.63 6.81 7.28
N ILE A 63 -5.87 7.36 6.09
CA ILE A 63 -4.81 7.87 5.21
C ILE A 63 -5.02 9.37 5.13
N ASP A 64 -3.99 10.14 5.47
CA ASP A 64 -4.04 11.60 5.38
C ASP A 64 -3.81 12.12 3.94
N ASP A 65 -3.90 13.43 3.75
CA ASP A 65 -3.73 14.06 2.44
C ASP A 65 -2.31 13.90 1.87
N ASP A 66 -1.32 13.65 2.73
CA ASP A 66 0.07 13.38 2.36
C ASP A 66 0.32 11.90 2.00
N GLY A 67 -0.69 11.05 2.21
CA GLY A 67 -0.64 9.62 1.90
C GLY A 67 -0.06 8.73 2.97
N ASN A 68 0.01 9.26 4.19
CA ASN A 68 0.47 8.52 5.34
C ASN A 68 -0.70 7.74 5.96
N ALA A 69 -0.58 6.43 5.95
CA ALA A 69 -1.44 5.53 6.68
C ALA A 69 -1.05 5.49 8.17
N SER A 70 -2.04 5.70 9.03
CA SER A 70 -1.93 5.58 10.49
C SER A 70 -3.10 4.76 11.05
N ALA A 71 -2.86 4.03 12.14
CA ALA A 71 -3.90 3.26 12.79
C ALA A 71 -5.02 4.17 13.31
N SER A 72 -6.26 3.84 13.01
CA SER A 72 -7.43 4.62 13.39
C SER A 72 -8.66 3.73 13.47
N ASP A 73 -9.35 3.72 14.61
CA ASP A 73 -10.56 2.92 14.83
C ASP A 73 -11.72 3.32 13.90
N SER A 74 -11.73 4.58 13.47
CA SER A 74 -12.67 5.15 12.50
C SER A 74 -12.13 5.15 11.06
N GLY A 75 -11.00 4.49 10.83
CA GLY A 75 -10.37 4.39 9.51
C GLY A 75 -11.28 3.71 8.48
N ALA A 76 -11.31 4.26 7.26
CA ALA A 76 -12.08 3.71 6.13
C ALA A 76 -11.37 2.56 5.40
N TYR A 77 -10.09 2.33 5.72
CA TYR A 77 -9.25 1.32 5.11
C TYR A 77 -8.73 0.34 6.16
N THR A 78 -8.17 -0.76 5.70
CA THR A 78 -7.52 -1.77 6.52
C THR A 78 -6.15 -2.14 5.94
N ALA A 79 -5.18 -2.40 6.82
CA ALA A 79 -3.90 -2.96 6.42
C ALA A 79 -4.05 -4.49 6.24
N PRO A 80 -3.96 -5.05 5.03
CA PRO A 80 -4.13 -6.49 4.81
C PRO A 80 -3.01 -7.31 5.46
N LEU A 81 -1.85 -6.70 5.67
CA LEU A 81 -0.64 -7.31 6.22
C LEU A 81 -0.02 -6.39 7.27
N ALA A 82 0.93 -6.94 8.04
CA ALA A 82 1.74 -6.12 8.93
C ALA A 82 2.70 -5.25 8.10
N VAL A 83 2.77 -3.97 8.44
CA VAL A 83 3.57 -2.98 7.72
C VAL A 83 4.53 -2.32 8.71
N PRO A 84 5.85 -2.30 8.45
CA PRO A 84 6.78 -1.55 9.28
C PRO A 84 6.58 -0.05 9.10
N ALA A 85 7.04 0.77 10.06
CA ALA A 85 7.03 2.22 9.90
C ALA A 85 7.83 2.62 8.64
N GLY A 86 7.27 3.55 7.86
CA GLY A 86 7.78 3.98 6.56
C GLY A 86 7.49 3.00 5.41
N GLY A 87 6.92 1.82 5.67
CA GLY A 87 6.65 0.83 4.62
C GLY A 87 5.44 1.19 3.76
N SER A 88 5.50 0.87 2.47
CA SER A 88 4.41 1.14 1.53
C SER A 88 3.64 -0.13 1.17
N PHE A 89 2.33 -0.02 0.99
CA PHE A 89 1.43 -1.17 0.80
C PHE A 89 0.10 -0.75 0.16
N TRP A 90 -0.67 -1.75 -0.26
CA TRP A 90 -2.05 -1.58 -0.72
C TRP A 90 -3.06 -1.66 0.43
N ALA A 91 -3.51 -0.50 0.90
CA ALA A 91 -4.59 -0.37 1.86
C ALA A 91 -5.92 -0.84 1.27
N LYS A 92 -6.64 -1.71 1.98
CA LYS A 92 -7.92 -2.27 1.53
C LYS A 92 -9.09 -1.45 2.06
N ALA A 93 -9.87 -0.85 1.17
CA ALA A 93 -11.12 -0.19 1.54
C ALA A 93 -12.18 -1.21 1.98
N ALA A 94 -13.20 -0.76 2.72
CA ALA A 94 -14.41 -1.54 2.92
C ALA A 94 -15.07 -1.91 1.57
N ALA A 95 -15.78 -3.04 1.52
CA ALA A 95 -16.59 -3.39 0.36
C ALA A 95 -17.62 -2.28 0.09
N ILE A 96 -17.82 -1.94 -1.19
CA ILE A 96 -18.94 -1.11 -1.67
C ILE A 96 -20.16 -2.00 -1.85
#